data_AF-A0A916FJX9-F1
#
_entry.id   AF-A0A916FJX9-F1
#
_cell.length_a   1.000
_cell.length_b   1.000
_cell.length_c   1.000
_cell.angle_alpha   90.00
_cell.angle_beta   90.00
_cell.angle_gamma   90.00
#
_symmetry.space_group_name_H-M   'P 1'
#
loop_
_entity.id
_entity.type
_entity.pdbx_description
1 polymer ?
#
loop_
_entity_poly.entity_id
_entity_poly.type
_entity_poly.pdbx_seq_one_letter_code
_entity_poly.pdbx_strand_id
1 'polypeptide(L)'
;MDSTLNAEPTSAIPPETRARINRLVNTLLERYSVTEPPVPIERMLKQPLDGLWDAHPSQISFIMGHGLYRYAPRLAEARLLYRLLSDSVPARQAELDTPWPASRRTIKYFARCLLMPEEWIRALPPPDRTPDAVSEIFQVTSYDAVIRLAELGLPVPADVVIPPDE
;
A
#
# COMPACT_ATOMS: atom_id res chain seq x y z
N MET A 1 -25.45 20.53 -30.06
CA MET A 1 -25.33 21.36 -28.84
C MET A 1 -25.54 20.41 -27.67
N ASP A 2 -24.62 19.48 -27.46
CA ASP A 2 -23.29 19.67 -26.86
C ASP A 2 -23.38 19.75 -25.32
N SER A 3 -23.12 18.59 -24.74
CA SER A 3 -22.39 18.33 -23.49
C SER A 3 -22.61 19.25 -22.29
N THR A 4 -23.34 18.74 -21.30
CA THR A 4 -22.96 18.89 -19.89
C THR A 4 -23.00 17.51 -19.23
N LEU A 5 -21.94 16.74 -19.48
CA LEU A 5 -21.53 15.67 -18.59
C LEU A 5 -21.22 16.34 -17.25
N ASN A 6 -22.15 16.23 -16.29
CA ASN A 6 -21.83 16.39 -14.88
C ASN A 6 -20.79 15.32 -14.53
N ALA A 7 -19.51 15.68 -14.61
CA ALA A 7 -18.46 14.90 -13.99
C ALA A 7 -18.67 15.02 -12.47
N GLU A 8 -19.30 14.00 -11.88
CA GLU A 8 -19.19 13.75 -10.45
C GLU A 8 -17.69 13.74 -10.07
N PRO A 9 -17.30 14.21 -8.88
CA PRO A 9 -15.90 14.15 -8.48
C PRO A 9 -15.45 12.69 -8.43
N THR A 10 -14.76 12.25 -9.48
CA THR A 10 -14.19 10.91 -9.67
C THR A 10 -13.10 10.66 -8.62
N SER A 11 -13.48 10.39 -7.36
CA SER A 11 -12.56 10.50 -6.21
C SER A 11 -12.30 9.20 -5.44
N ALA A 12 -12.94 8.07 -5.77
CA ALA A 12 -12.68 6.78 -5.10
C ALA A 12 -11.96 5.82 -6.06
N ILE A 13 -10.91 5.13 -5.59
CA ILE A 13 -10.33 3.99 -6.33
C ILE A 13 -11.46 2.98 -6.61
N PRO A 14 -11.71 2.58 -7.87
CA PRO A 14 -12.80 1.67 -8.21
C PRO A 14 -12.75 0.37 -7.40
N PRO A 15 -13.89 -0.20 -6.97
CA PRO A 15 -13.92 -1.43 -6.17
C PRO A 15 -13.17 -2.60 -6.82
N GLU A 16 -13.28 -2.73 -8.15
CA GLU A 16 -12.54 -3.74 -8.92
C GLU A 16 -11.03 -3.54 -8.78
N THR A 17 -10.54 -2.31 -8.94
CA THR A 17 -9.12 -1.97 -8.75
C THR A 17 -8.65 -2.27 -7.33
N ARG A 18 -9.48 -2.00 -6.31
CA ARG A 18 -9.16 -2.37 -4.91
C ARG A 18 -9.03 -3.88 -4.75
N ALA A 19 -9.97 -4.65 -5.32
CA ALA A 19 -9.94 -6.10 -5.28
C ALA A 19 -8.69 -6.67 -5.97
N ARG A 20 -8.31 -6.12 -7.13
CA ARG A 20 -7.06 -6.48 -7.84
C ARG A 20 -5.82 -6.21 -6.98
N ILE A 21 -5.74 -5.03 -6.36
CA ILE A 21 -4.65 -4.67 -5.45
C ILE A 21 -4.59 -5.63 -4.24
N ASN A 22 -5.72 -5.96 -3.63
CA ASN A 22 -5.75 -6.89 -2.49
C ASN A 22 -5.28 -8.30 -2.90
N ARG A 23 -5.69 -8.80 -4.07
CA ARG A 23 -5.17 -10.06 -4.61
C ARG A 23 -3.66 -10.00 -4.82
N LEU A 24 -3.16 -8.93 -5.44
CA LEU A 24 -1.73 -8.74 -5.64
C LEU A 24 -0.97 -8.76 -4.31
N VAL A 25 -1.48 -8.06 -3.29
CA VAL A 25 -0.88 -8.06 -1.94
C VAL A 25 -0.82 -9.47 -1.37
N ASN A 26 -1.92 -10.22 -1.40
CA ASN A 26 -1.96 -11.59 -0.88
C ASN A 26 -0.98 -12.49 -1.62
N THR A 27 -0.95 -12.44 -2.95
CA THR A 27 0.03 -13.18 -3.76
C THR A 27 1.48 -12.85 -3.39
N LEU A 28 1.79 -11.57 -3.13
CA LEU A 28 3.13 -11.19 -2.69
C LEU A 28 3.45 -11.72 -1.30
N LEU A 29 2.54 -11.57 -0.33
CA LEU A 29 2.75 -12.08 1.02
C LEU A 29 2.95 -13.60 1.03
N GLU A 30 2.15 -14.34 0.27
CA GLU A 30 2.27 -15.79 0.10
C GLU A 30 3.62 -16.19 -0.52
N ARG A 31 4.00 -15.57 -1.66
CA ARG A 31 5.25 -15.89 -2.35
C ARG A 31 6.50 -15.57 -1.52
N TYR A 32 6.44 -14.56 -0.65
CA TYR A 32 7.51 -14.25 0.30
C TYR A 32 7.38 -14.97 1.65
N SER A 33 6.35 -15.82 1.81
CA SER A 33 6.02 -16.54 3.04
C SER A 33 5.94 -15.62 4.26
N VAL A 34 5.29 -14.47 4.10
CA VAL A 34 5.08 -13.48 5.17
C VAL A 34 3.69 -13.71 5.76
N THR A 35 3.64 -14.23 6.98
CA THR A 35 2.39 -14.60 7.66
C THR A 35 2.01 -13.66 8.81
N GLU A 36 2.90 -12.76 9.21
CA GLU A 36 2.70 -11.83 10.31
C GLU A 36 3.47 -10.51 10.08
N PRO A 37 3.03 -9.39 10.71
CA PRO A 37 3.78 -8.16 10.68
C PRO A 37 5.06 -8.23 11.54
N PRO A 38 6.07 -7.38 11.26
CA PRO A 38 6.11 -6.38 10.19
C PRO A 38 6.46 -6.99 8.84
N VAL A 39 5.84 -6.48 7.76
CA VAL A 39 6.19 -6.92 6.40
C VAL A 39 7.65 -6.57 6.08
N PRO A 40 8.47 -7.51 5.56
CA PRO A 40 9.87 -7.28 5.27
C PRO A 40 10.07 -6.55 3.93
N ILE A 41 9.52 -5.34 3.81
CA ILE A 41 9.45 -4.60 2.55
C ILE A 41 10.83 -4.32 1.91
N GLU A 42 11.84 -4.03 2.73
CA GLU A 42 13.22 -3.85 2.26
C GLU A 42 13.77 -5.13 1.60
N ARG A 43 13.52 -6.30 2.22
CA ARG A 43 13.89 -7.61 1.65
C ARG A 43 13.16 -7.83 0.34
N MET A 44 11.85 -7.57 0.31
CA MET A 44 11.05 -7.73 -0.92
C MET A 44 11.63 -6.87 -2.05
N LEU A 45 11.96 -5.60 -1.80
CA LEU A 45 12.58 -4.74 -2.82
C LEU A 45 13.94 -5.26 -3.30
N LYS A 46 14.82 -5.65 -2.38
CA LYS A 46 16.20 -6.07 -2.68
C LYS A 46 16.29 -7.47 -3.29
N GLN A 47 15.27 -8.31 -3.12
CA GLN A 47 15.26 -9.70 -3.59
C GLN A 47 14.02 -9.97 -4.43
N PRO A 48 13.94 -9.43 -5.67
CA PRO A 48 12.81 -9.66 -6.56
C PRO A 48 12.56 -11.17 -6.77
N LEU A 49 11.31 -11.60 -6.59
CA LEU A 49 10.88 -12.96 -6.92
C LEU A 49 11.18 -13.22 -8.40
N ASP A 50 11.94 -14.26 -8.74
CA ASP A 50 12.22 -14.70 -10.12
C ASP A 50 12.57 -13.58 -11.13
N GLY A 51 13.17 -12.47 -10.67
CA GLY A 51 13.45 -11.31 -11.52
C GLY A 51 12.22 -10.54 -12.02
N LEU A 52 11.08 -10.64 -11.32
CA LEU A 52 9.81 -9.99 -11.69
C LEU A 52 9.90 -8.47 -11.73
N TRP A 53 10.89 -7.86 -11.11
CA TRP A 53 11.23 -6.45 -11.27
C TRP A 53 12.73 -6.23 -11.09
N ASP A 54 13.22 -5.09 -11.55
CA ASP A 54 14.58 -4.63 -11.31
C ASP A 54 14.54 -3.43 -10.37
N ALA A 55 15.10 -3.58 -9.17
CA ALA A 55 15.22 -2.50 -8.20
C ALA A 55 16.63 -1.91 -8.29
N HIS A 56 16.74 -0.72 -8.87
CA HIS A 56 18.04 -0.05 -8.93
C HIS A 56 18.46 0.48 -7.54
N PRO A 57 19.70 0.21 -7.08
CA PRO A 57 20.18 0.65 -5.77
C PRO A 57 20.06 2.16 -5.51
N SER A 58 20.14 2.97 -6.56
CA SER A 58 20.00 4.44 -6.50
C SER A 58 18.59 4.88 -6.08
N GLN A 59 17.53 4.17 -6.53
CA GLN A 59 16.15 4.48 -6.17
C GLN A 59 15.87 4.18 -4.70
N ILE A 60 16.44 3.08 -4.18
CA ILE A 60 16.34 2.68 -2.77
C ILE A 60 17.08 3.70 -1.89
N SER A 61 18.26 4.14 -2.31
CA SER A 61 19.11 5.07 -1.55
C SER A 61 18.47 6.46 -1.41
N PHE A 62 17.77 6.94 -2.45
CA PHE A 62 17.05 8.21 -2.41
C PHE A 62 15.92 8.23 -1.37
N ILE A 63 15.21 7.10 -1.19
CA ILE A 63 14.12 6.99 -0.22
C ILE A 63 14.62 7.09 1.23
N MET A 64 15.76 6.45 1.53
CA MET A 64 16.32 6.43 2.88
C MET A 64 16.86 7.79 3.32
N GLY A 65 17.30 8.65 2.39
CA GLY A 65 17.90 9.96 2.70
C GLY A 65 16.92 11.05 3.15
N HIS A 66 15.60 10.84 3.07
CA HIS A 66 14.58 11.89 3.30
C HIS A 66 13.54 11.56 4.39
N GLY A 67 13.74 10.49 5.16
CA GLY A 67 12.79 10.07 6.20
C GLY A 67 12.84 10.95 7.45
N LEU A 68 11.98 11.97 7.52
CA LEU A 68 11.83 12.82 8.72
C LEU A 68 11.05 12.16 9.87
N TYR A 69 10.40 11.01 9.63
CA TYR A 69 9.54 10.35 10.62
C TYR A 69 9.86 8.86 10.74
N ARG A 70 9.74 8.34 11.97
CA ARG A 70 9.82 6.90 12.28
C ARG A 70 8.84 6.14 11.38
N TYR A 71 9.32 5.09 10.71
CA TYR A 71 8.59 4.24 9.75
C TYR A 71 8.23 4.84 8.38
N ALA A 72 8.40 6.14 8.12
CA ALA A 72 8.10 6.74 6.81
C ALA A 72 8.86 6.09 5.62
N PRO A 73 10.14 5.67 5.75
CA PRO A 73 10.84 4.97 4.67
C PRO A 73 10.13 3.70 4.19
N ARG A 74 9.50 2.92 5.08
CA ARG A 74 8.83 1.66 4.74
C ARG A 74 7.65 1.87 3.79
N LEU A 75 6.89 2.95 4.00
CA LEU A 75 5.82 3.33 3.07
C LEU A 75 6.36 3.78 1.72
N ALA A 76 7.44 4.54 1.70
CA ALA A 76 8.06 4.97 0.45
C ALA A 76 8.63 3.77 -0.34
N GLU A 77 9.22 2.80 0.35
CA GLU A 77 9.66 1.52 -0.20
C GLU A 77 8.50 0.72 -0.79
N ALA A 78 7.39 0.57 -0.06
CA ALA A 78 6.19 -0.12 -0.58
C ALA A 78 5.59 0.59 -1.80
N ARG A 79 5.62 1.93 -1.83
CA ARG A 79 5.20 2.72 -3.01
C ARG A 79 6.14 2.52 -4.20
N LEU A 80 7.45 2.40 -3.96
CA LEU A 80 8.42 2.08 -5.01
C LEU A 80 8.17 0.67 -5.57
N LEU A 81 7.97 -0.32 -4.70
CA LEU A 81 7.68 -1.69 -5.12
C LEU A 81 6.48 -1.75 -6.07
N TYR A 82 5.39 -1.04 -5.75
CA TYR A 82 4.23 -1.02 -6.64
C TYR A 82 4.54 -0.44 -8.01
N ARG A 83 5.30 0.66 -8.09
CA ARG A 83 5.69 1.26 -9.38
C ARG A 83 6.52 0.29 -10.22
N LEU A 84 7.51 -0.35 -9.58
CA LEU A 84 8.35 -1.35 -10.25
C LEU A 84 7.52 -2.53 -10.79
N LEU A 85 6.56 -3.01 -10.01
CA LEU A 85 5.63 -4.05 -10.44
C LEU A 85 4.73 -3.60 -11.59
N SER A 86 4.14 -2.41 -11.49
CA SER A 86 3.25 -1.86 -12.53
C SER A 86 3.97 -1.66 -13.86
N ASP A 87 5.23 -1.22 -13.82
CA ASP A 87 6.02 -0.92 -15.02
C ASP A 87 6.67 -2.19 -15.62
N SER A 88 6.86 -3.24 -14.82
CA SER A 88 7.53 -4.48 -15.24
C SER A 88 6.72 -5.33 -16.22
N VAL A 89 7.33 -5.64 -17.38
CA VAL A 89 6.79 -6.62 -18.36
C VAL A 89 6.76 -8.04 -17.77
N PRO A 90 7.85 -8.57 -17.16
CA PRO A 90 7.83 -9.88 -16.50
C PRO A 90 6.72 -10.03 -15.46
N ALA A 91 6.46 -9.00 -14.63
CA ALA A 91 5.39 -9.04 -13.64
C ALA A 91 4.02 -9.27 -14.28
N ARG A 92 3.73 -8.56 -15.39
CA ARG A 92 2.49 -8.73 -16.14
C ARG A 92 2.38 -10.12 -16.79
N GLN A 93 3.50 -10.70 -17.23
CA GLN A 93 3.54 -12.04 -17.82
C GLN A 93 3.38 -13.15 -16.77
N ALA A 94 3.83 -12.92 -15.54
CA ALA A 94 3.71 -13.85 -14.42
C ALA A 94 2.36 -13.77 -13.67
N GLU A 95 1.33 -13.24 -14.35
CA GLU A 95 -0.04 -13.08 -13.85
C GLU A 95 -0.15 -12.28 -12.54
N LEU A 96 0.83 -11.41 -12.24
CA LEU A 96 0.65 -10.40 -11.22
C LEU A 96 -0.30 -9.35 -11.78
N ASP A 97 -1.59 -9.48 -11.44
CA ASP A 97 -2.72 -8.63 -11.84
C ASP A 97 -2.58 -7.19 -11.29
N THR A 98 -1.52 -6.52 -11.70
CA THR A 98 -1.13 -5.18 -11.24
C THR A 98 -1.86 -4.16 -12.10
N PRO A 99 -2.73 -3.31 -11.54
CA PRO A 99 -3.41 -2.27 -12.30
C PRO A 99 -2.43 -1.33 -13.01
N TRP A 100 -2.66 -1.09 -14.30
CA TRP A 100 -1.87 -0.18 -15.13
C TRP A 100 -2.81 0.72 -15.97
N PRO A 101 -2.51 2.03 -16.11
CA PRO A 101 -1.40 2.76 -15.48
C PRO A 101 -1.61 2.97 -13.97
N ALA A 102 -0.51 3.00 -13.21
CA ALA A 102 -0.55 3.23 -11.77
C ALA A 102 -0.81 4.71 -11.46
N SER A 103 -1.91 5.01 -10.76
CA SER A 103 -2.20 6.36 -10.24
C SER A 103 -1.58 6.57 -8.86
N ARG A 104 -1.33 7.83 -8.47
CA ARG A 104 -0.84 8.19 -7.13
C ARG A 104 -1.69 7.59 -6.01
N ARG A 105 -3.01 7.58 -6.16
CA ARG A 105 -3.96 6.97 -5.21
C ARG A 105 -3.75 5.46 -5.11
N THR A 106 -3.69 4.75 -6.25
CA THR A 106 -3.47 3.28 -6.24
C THR A 106 -2.12 2.89 -5.65
N ILE A 107 -1.05 3.66 -5.91
CA ILE A 107 0.27 3.46 -5.32
C ILE A 107 0.22 3.56 -3.78
N LYS A 108 -0.46 4.59 -3.24
CA LYS A 108 -0.60 4.79 -1.80
C LYS A 108 -1.46 3.70 -1.16
N TYR A 109 -2.59 3.38 -1.79
CA TYR A 109 -3.51 2.35 -1.33
C TYR A 109 -2.82 0.98 -1.28
N PHE A 110 -2.11 0.59 -2.35
CA PHE A 110 -1.30 -0.64 -2.35
C PHE A 110 -0.30 -0.66 -1.20
N ALA A 111 0.44 0.43 -0.99
CA ALA A 111 1.45 0.48 0.07
C ALA A 111 0.85 0.23 1.46
N ARG A 112 -0.32 0.80 1.75
CA ARG A 112 -1.05 0.55 2.99
C ARG A 112 -1.60 -0.87 3.05
N CYS A 113 -2.21 -1.39 1.97
CA CYS A 113 -2.69 -2.77 1.94
C CYS A 113 -1.57 -3.79 2.17
N LEU A 114 -0.39 -3.56 1.58
CA LEU A 114 0.75 -4.46 1.73
C LEU A 114 1.28 -4.45 3.16
N LEU A 115 1.55 -3.26 3.72
CA LEU A 115 2.13 -3.15 5.06
C LEU A 115 1.14 -3.45 6.18
N MET A 116 -0.15 -3.25 5.92
CA MET A 116 -1.25 -3.46 6.87
C MET A 116 -2.41 -4.21 6.19
N PRO A 117 -2.26 -5.53 5.96
CA PRO A 117 -3.31 -6.34 5.36
C PRO A 117 -4.60 -6.29 6.19
N GLU A 118 -5.74 -6.31 5.49
CA GLU A 118 -7.06 -6.23 6.14
C GLU A 118 -7.26 -7.36 7.15
N GLU A 119 -6.91 -8.58 6.77
CA GLU A 119 -7.05 -9.76 7.62
C GLU A 119 -6.27 -9.61 8.93
N TRP A 120 -5.04 -9.10 8.87
CA TRP A 120 -4.19 -8.92 10.04
C TRP A 120 -4.73 -7.82 10.96
N ILE A 121 -5.20 -6.69 10.42
CA ILE A 121 -5.85 -5.65 11.24
C ILE A 121 -7.13 -6.20 11.90
N ARG A 122 -7.95 -6.94 11.16
CA ARG A 122 -9.20 -7.49 11.70
C ARG A 122 -8.96 -8.62 12.71
N ALA A 123 -7.83 -9.30 12.64
CA ALA A 123 -7.43 -10.30 13.63
C ALA A 123 -6.98 -9.67 14.96
N LEU A 124 -6.61 -8.39 14.98
CA LEU A 124 -6.27 -7.71 16.23
C LEU A 124 -7.47 -7.65 17.19
N PRO A 125 -7.25 -7.76 18.51
CA PRO A 125 -8.25 -7.43 19.51
C PRO A 125 -8.81 -6.02 19.29
N PRO A 126 -10.11 -5.77 19.54
CA PRO A 126 -10.70 -4.42 19.44
C PRO A 126 -9.90 -3.28 20.12
N PRO A 127 -9.32 -3.44 21.33
CA PRO A 127 -8.53 -2.36 21.95
C PRO A 127 -7.23 -2.04 21.18
N ASP A 128 -6.73 -2.97 20.36
CA ASP A 128 -5.49 -2.80 19.58
C ASP A 128 -5.76 -2.24 18.17
N ARG A 129 -7.03 -2.01 17.80
CA ARG A 129 -7.42 -1.39 16.52
C ARG A 129 -7.41 0.15 16.61
N THR A 130 -6.38 0.68 17.25
CA THR A 130 -6.14 2.13 17.35
C THR A 130 -4.96 2.53 16.46
N PRO A 131 -4.87 3.79 16.00
CA PRO A 131 -3.76 4.22 15.15
C PRO A 131 -2.37 3.97 15.75
N ASP A 132 -2.20 4.19 17.05
CA ASP A 132 -0.91 4.01 17.72
C ASP A 132 -0.52 2.55 17.87
N ALA A 133 -1.48 1.68 18.23
CA ALA A 133 -1.23 0.24 18.29
C ALA A 133 -0.92 -0.33 16.89
N VAL A 134 -1.68 0.06 15.87
CA VAL A 134 -1.42 -0.35 14.47
C VAL A 134 -0.06 0.19 13.98
N SER A 135 0.27 1.44 14.30
CA SER A 135 1.56 2.06 13.98
C SER A 135 2.73 1.23 14.51
N GLU A 136 2.69 0.81 15.77
CA GLU A 136 3.77 0.03 16.38
C GLU A 136 3.78 -1.43 15.92
N ILE A 137 2.62 -2.10 15.79
CA ILE A 137 2.53 -3.51 15.36
C ILE A 137 3.01 -3.66 13.91
N PHE A 138 2.53 -2.81 13.00
CA PHE A 138 2.82 -2.93 11.57
C PHE A 138 4.03 -2.10 11.11
N GLN A 139 4.60 -1.29 12.02
CA GLN A 139 5.72 -0.39 11.75
C GLN A 139 5.42 0.54 10.56
N VAL A 140 4.37 1.34 10.71
CA VAL A 140 3.94 2.37 9.76
C VAL A 140 3.75 3.69 10.49
N THR A 141 3.59 4.81 9.79
CA THR A 141 3.27 6.07 10.49
C THR A 141 1.86 6.02 11.09
N SER A 142 1.62 6.67 12.23
CA SER A 142 0.28 6.77 12.82
C SER A 142 -0.73 7.40 11.84
N TYR A 143 -0.29 8.33 10.98
CA TYR A 143 -1.13 8.91 9.93
C TYR A 143 -1.61 7.86 8.92
N ASP A 144 -0.71 7.03 8.40
CA ASP A 144 -1.08 5.96 7.46
C ASP A 144 -1.94 4.88 8.14
N ALA A 145 -1.73 4.62 9.44
CA ALA A 145 -2.58 3.75 10.24
C ALA A 145 -4.02 4.29 10.35
N VAL A 146 -4.19 5.61 10.58
CA VAL A 146 -5.53 6.23 10.57
C VAL A 146 -6.22 6.03 9.23
N ILE A 147 -5.53 6.33 8.12
CA ILE A 147 -6.11 6.18 6.78
C ILE A 147 -6.52 4.72 6.56
N ARG A 148 -5.66 3.77 6.95
CA ARG A 148 -5.96 2.36 6.76
C ARG A 148 -7.15 1.88 7.59
N LEU A 149 -7.28 2.32 8.84
CA LEU A 149 -8.46 2.01 9.65
C LEU A 149 -9.74 2.57 9.02
N ALA A 150 -9.70 3.82 8.53
CA ALA A 150 -10.82 4.43 7.83
C ALA A 150 -11.20 3.68 6.54
N GLU A 151 -10.22 3.28 5.72
CA GLU A 151 -10.44 2.48 4.50
C GLU A 151 -11.16 1.15 4.79
N LEU A 152 -10.94 0.59 5.98
CA LEU A 152 -11.54 -0.68 6.44
C LEU A 152 -12.88 -0.49 7.15
N GLY A 153 -13.37 0.75 7.26
CA GLY A 153 -14.58 1.09 8.00
C GLY A 153 -14.44 0.90 9.52
N LEU A 154 -13.21 0.97 10.04
CA LEU A 154 -12.93 0.85 11.47
C LEU A 154 -12.90 2.22 12.16
N PRO A 155 -13.12 2.28 13.48
CA PRO A 155 -13.08 3.55 14.22
C PRO A 155 -11.74 4.28 14.07
N VAL A 156 -11.82 5.59 13.88
CA VAL A 156 -10.67 6.51 13.85
C VAL A 156 -10.94 7.70 14.78
N PRO A 157 -9.91 8.40 15.30
CA PRO A 157 -10.12 9.57 16.13
C PRO A 157 -10.90 10.68 15.39
N ALA A 158 -11.86 11.31 16.08
CA ALA A 158 -12.82 12.23 15.48
C ALA A 158 -12.20 13.56 14.99
N ASP A 159 -11.01 13.88 15.47
CA ASP A 159 -10.25 15.09 15.15
C ASP A 159 -9.35 14.92 13.91
N VAL A 160 -9.24 13.72 13.35
CA VAL A 160 -8.38 13.49 12.17
C VAL A 160 -9.11 13.81 10.87
N VAL A 161 -8.63 14.84 10.18
CA VAL A 161 -9.09 15.19 8.83
C VAL A 161 -8.32 14.35 7.81
N ILE A 162 -9.01 13.43 7.13
CA ILE A 162 -8.44 12.65 6.02
C ILE A 162 -8.65 13.43 4.71
N PRO A 163 -7.59 13.81 3.98
CA PRO A 163 -7.73 14.50 2.70
C PRO A 163 -8.48 13.65 1.66
N PRO A 164 -9.28 14.25 0.76
CA PRO A 164 -10.02 13.52 -0.29
C PRO A 164 -9.13 12.83 -1.34
N ASP A 165 -7.83 13.16 -1.35
CA ASP A 165 -6.83 12.61 -2.26
C ASP A 165 -6.00 11.46 -1.66
N GLU A 166 -6.30 11.02 -0.43
CA GLU A 166 -5.63 9.89 0.24
C GLU A 166 -6.24 8.52 -0.08
#